data_AF-A0AAP9R2I9-F1
#
_entry.id   AF-A0AAP9R2I9-F1
#
_cell.length_a   1.000
_cell.length_b   1.000
_cell.length_c   1.000
_cell.angle_alpha   90.00
_cell.angle_beta   90.00
_cell.angle_gamma   90.00
#
_symmetry.space_group_name_H-M   'P 1'
#
loop_
_entity.id
_entity.type
_entity.pdbx_description
1 polymer ?
#
loop_
_entity_poly.entity_id
_entity_poly.type
_entity_poly.pdbx_seq_one_letter_code
_entity_poly.pdbx_strand_id
1 'polypeptide(L)'
;MKIFTGIIPLLLSLPAMAGTVLYTDTAHPPVNLTPDTVVVYLDGPQVLSRSMTGTLPANPQQAEAAARQVMQSPGWQKQDQQLRKIYGRVIHAWELGVEKYPAVVFDDRDVVYGTADVAQAMALRAGGGPS
;
A
#
# COMPACT_ATOMS: atom_id res chain seq x y z
N MET A 1 -43.47 -30.20 9.04
CA MET A 1 -42.44 -29.96 10.07
C MET A 1 -41.33 -29.12 9.42
N LYS A 2 -41.05 -27.91 9.93
CA LYS A 2 -40.10 -26.92 9.38
C LYS A 2 -38.73 -27.13 10.03
N ILE A 3 -37.65 -27.17 9.25
CA ILE A 3 -36.25 -27.05 9.72
C ILE A 3 -35.41 -26.57 8.53
N PHE A 4 -35.16 -25.28 8.39
CA PHE A 4 -34.16 -24.40 9.03
C PHE A 4 -33.01 -24.13 8.04
N THR A 5 -33.15 -23.02 7.31
CA THR A 5 -32.10 -22.42 6.47
C THR A 5 -30.94 -22.01 7.37
N GLY A 6 -29.86 -22.79 7.37
CA GLY A 6 -28.60 -22.41 7.99
C GLY A 6 -27.79 -21.55 7.03
N ILE A 7 -27.72 -20.24 7.28
CA ILE A 7 -26.69 -19.39 6.66
C ILE A 7 -25.38 -19.77 7.34
N ILE A 8 -24.49 -20.46 6.61
CA ILE A 8 -23.12 -20.71 7.05
C ILE A 8 -22.40 -19.36 6.96
N PRO A 9 -21.93 -18.75 8.07
CA PRO A 9 -21.03 -17.63 7.97
C PRO A 9 -19.72 -18.20 7.43
N LEU A 10 -19.39 -17.87 6.17
CA LEU A 10 -18.07 -18.10 5.63
C LEU A 10 -17.12 -17.17 6.39
N LEU A 11 -16.56 -17.65 7.49
CA LEU A 11 -15.42 -17.01 8.15
C LEU A 11 -14.25 -17.08 7.16
N LEU A 12 -14.09 -16.02 6.36
CA LEU A 12 -12.88 -15.78 5.58
C LEU A 12 -11.76 -15.53 6.60
N SER A 13 -11.05 -16.58 6.98
CA SER A 13 -9.75 -16.44 7.64
C SER A 13 -8.82 -15.73 6.66
N LEU A 14 -8.62 -14.43 6.86
CA LEU A 14 -7.53 -13.70 6.21
C LEU A 14 -6.23 -14.37 6.67
N PRO A 15 -5.33 -14.77 5.77
CA PRO A 15 -4.02 -15.25 6.18
C PRO A 15 -3.32 -14.09 6.90
N ALA A 16 -3.09 -14.25 8.21
CA ALA A 16 -2.19 -13.35 8.93
C ALA A 16 -0.82 -13.49 8.27
N MET A 17 -0.32 -12.40 7.69
CA MET A 17 1.05 -12.36 7.20
C MET A 17 1.93 -12.27 8.44
N ALA A 18 2.39 -13.41 8.94
CA ALA A 18 3.41 -13.49 9.97
C ALA A 18 4.73 -12.95 9.37
N GLY A 19 4.91 -11.63 9.41
CA GLY A 19 5.99 -10.94 8.71
C GLY A 19 6.03 -9.45 9.07
N THR A 20 7.14 -8.82 8.70
CA THR A 20 7.34 -7.37 8.85
C THR A 20 6.99 -6.69 7.54
N VAL A 21 6.09 -5.70 7.58
CA VAL A 21 5.70 -4.91 6.39
C VAL A 21 6.04 -3.45 6.64
N LEU A 22 6.92 -2.89 5.81
CA LEU A 22 7.20 -1.46 5.78
C LEU A 22 6.28 -0.78 4.76
N TYR A 23 5.42 0.10 5.26
CA TYR A 23 4.62 1.02 4.47
C TYR A 23 5.33 2.38 4.40
N THR A 24 5.70 2.82 3.20
CA THR A 24 6.47 4.07 3.01
C THR A 24 6.11 4.77 1.69
N ASP A 25 6.80 5.86 1.37
CA ASP A 25 6.68 6.59 0.11
C ASP A 25 8.07 6.79 -0.55
N THR A 26 8.12 7.44 -1.71
CA THR A 26 9.38 7.73 -2.41
C THR A 26 10.23 8.79 -1.68
N ALA A 27 9.64 9.60 -0.80
CA ALA A 27 10.37 10.62 -0.02
C ALA A 27 11.09 10.01 1.20
N HIS A 28 10.66 8.85 1.67
CA HIS A 28 11.20 8.12 2.80
C HIS A 28 11.67 6.73 2.36
N PRO A 29 12.79 6.62 1.61
CA PRO A 29 13.26 5.35 1.09
C PRO A 29 13.59 4.37 2.24
N PRO A 30 13.26 3.08 2.08
CA PRO A 30 13.58 2.04 3.07
C PRO A 30 15.07 1.97 3.39
N VAL A 31 15.40 1.75 4.65
CA VAL A 31 16.77 1.47 5.10
C VAL A 31 16.79 0.33 6.12
N ASN A 32 17.94 -0.35 6.24
CA ASN A 32 18.18 -1.42 7.21
C ASN A 32 17.12 -2.54 7.19
N LEU A 33 16.68 -2.92 5.99
CA LEU A 33 15.71 -3.98 5.75
C LEU A 33 16.23 -5.34 6.26
N THR A 34 15.32 -6.17 6.76
CA THR A 34 15.59 -7.60 6.96
C THR A 34 15.12 -8.40 5.73
N PRO A 35 15.67 -9.61 5.47
CA PRO A 35 15.29 -10.42 4.31
C PRO A 35 13.78 -10.71 4.19
N ASP A 36 13.08 -10.74 5.32
CA ASP A 36 11.66 -11.05 5.39
C ASP A 36 10.77 -9.79 5.39
N THR A 37 11.35 -8.59 5.22
CA THR A 37 10.58 -7.35 5.16
C THR A 37 9.93 -7.17 3.79
N VAL A 38 8.60 -7.07 3.79
CA VAL A 38 7.84 -6.66 2.61
C VAL A 38 7.74 -5.14 2.57
N VAL A 39 8.15 -4.50 1.46
CA VAL A 39 8.03 -3.04 1.29
C VAL A 39 6.83 -2.69 0.41
N VAL A 40 5.99 -1.79 0.91
CA VAL A 40 4.81 -1.26 0.22
C VAL A 40 4.94 0.26 0.08
N TYR A 41 5.05 0.73 -1.16
CA TYR A 41 5.03 2.16 -1.48
C TYR A 41 3.59 2.67 -1.64
N LEU A 42 3.18 3.59 -0.78
CA LEU A 42 1.82 4.14 -0.73
C LEU A 42 1.59 5.27 -1.73
N ASP A 43 2.63 5.99 -2.13
CA ASP A 43 2.58 6.96 -3.23
C ASP A 43 2.71 6.31 -4.62
N GLY A 44 2.81 4.98 -4.67
CA GLY A 44 2.87 4.19 -5.89
C GLY A 44 1.81 4.56 -6.93
N PRO A 45 0.51 4.76 -6.57
CA PRO A 45 -0.49 5.20 -7.53
C PRO A 45 -0.23 6.58 -8.12
N GLN A 46 0.30 7.52 -7.31
CA GLN A 46 0.56 8.90 -7.75
C GLN A 46 1.79 8.95 -8.65
N VAL A 47 2.84 8.20 -8.31
CA VAL A 47 4.04 8.04 -9.14
C VAL A 47 3.68 7.37 -10.47
N LEU A 48 2.87 6.31 -10.43
CA LEU A 48 2.44 5.60 -11.63
C LEU A 48 1.50 6.46 -12.50
N SER A 49 0.58 7.21 -11.89
CA SER A 49 -0.29 8.14 -12.62
C SER A 49 0.54 9.20 -13.34
N ARG A 50 1.49 9.84 -12.64
CA ARG A 50 2.40 10.83 -13.25
C ARG A 50 3.28 10.26 -14.36
N SER A 51 3.73 9.01 -14.26
CA SER A 51 4.52 8.40 -15.34
C SER A 51 3.68 8.07 -16.58
N MET A 52 2.39 7.78 -16.40
CA MET A 52 1.45 7.54 -17.51
C MET A 52 0.97 8.82 -18.18
N THR A 53 0.63 9.84 -17.39
CA THR A 53 0.05 11.09 -17.91
C THR A 53 1.06 12.21 -18.12
N GLY A 54 2.28 12.05 -17.60
CA GLY A 54 3.18 13.18 -17.38
C GLY A 54 2.60 14.18 -16.38
N THR A 55 3.12 15.40 -16.39
CA THR A 55 2.54 16.53 -15.67
C THR A 55 1.29 16.99 -16.42
N LEU A 56 0.12 16.76 -15.84
CA LEU A 56 -1.14 17.24 -16.40
C LEU A 56 -1.22 18.78 -16.33
N PRO A 57 -1.83 19.44 -17.34
CA PRO A 57 -2.10 20.87 -17.28
C PRO A 57 -2.94 21.25 -16.06
N ALA A 58 -2.69 22.42 -15.47
CA ALA A 58 -3.51 22.92 -14.35
C ALA A 58 -4.96 23.25 -14.76
N ASN A 59 -5.21 23.44 -16.07
CA ASN A 59 -6.55 23.64 -16.60
C ASN A 59 -7.32 22.29 -16.63
N PRO A 60 -8.48 22.19 -15.95
CA PRO A 60 -9.21 20.92 -15.84
C PRO A 60 -9.65 20.30 -17.18
N GLN A 61 -10.08 21.12 -18.14
CA GLN A 61 -10.52 20.62 -19.45
C GLN A 61 -9.35 20.08 -20.27
N GLN A 62 -8.18 20.72 -20.17
CA GLN A 62 -6.96 20.26 -20.84
C GLN A 62 -6.39 19.01 -20.16
N ALA A 63 -6.49 18.91 -18.83
CA ALA A 63 -6.11 17.72 -18.08
C ALA A 63 -6.98 16.51 -18.46
N GLU A 64 -8.29 16.70 -18.59
CA GLU A 64 -9.20 15.64 -19.01
C GLU A 64 -8.88 15.16 -20.43
N ALA A 65 -8.65 16.09 -21.37
CA ALA A 65 -8.27 15.75 -22.73
C ALA A 65 -6.95 14.95 -22.79
N ALA A 66 -5.93 15.38 -22.04
CA ALA A 66 -4.65 14.68 -21.95
C ALA A 66 -4.81 13.28 -21.33
N ALA A 67 -5.59 13.14 -20.26
CA ALA A 67 -5.88 11.85 -19.63
C ALA A 67 -6.62 10.90 -20.60
N ARG A 68 -7.64 11.39 -21.32
CA ARG A 68 -8.36 10.60 -22.33
C ARG A 68 -7.43 10.11 -23.44
N GLN A 69 -6.50 10.94 -23.89
CA GLN A 69 -5.53 10.56 -24.92
C GLN A 69 -4.61 9.43 -24.45
N VAL A 70 -4.18 9.45 -23.18
CA VAL A 70 -3.37 8.37 -22.57
C VAL A 70 -4.19 7.07 -22.47
N MET A 71 -5.46 7.17 -22.06
CA MET A 71 -6.36 6.01 -21.98
C MET A 71 -6.67 5.35 -23.33
N GLN A 72 -6.57 6.11 -24.42
CA GLN A 72 -6.75 5.61 -25.78
C GLN A 72 -5.48 5.01 -26.38
N SER A 73 -4.35 5.05 -25.67
CA SER A 73 -3.08 4.53 -26.17
C SER A 73 -3.04 3.00 -26.19
N PRO A 74 -2.26 2.38 -27.10
CA PRO A 74 -2.16 0.92 -27.19
C PRO A 74 -1.58 0.24 -25.93
N GLY A 75 -0.87 0.99 -25.09
CA GLY A 75 -0.27 0.50 -23.84
C GLY A 75 -1.20 0.52 -22.63
N TRP A 76 -2.39 1.13 -22.76
CA TRP A 76 -3.27 1.44 -21.63
C TRP A 76 -3.72 0.21 -20.84
N GLN A 77 -4.00 -0.92 -21.49
CA GLN A 77 -4.50 -2.11 -20.79
C GLN A 77 -3.50 -2.69 -19.77
N LYS A 78 -2.20 -2.73 -20.13
CA LYS A 78 -1.15 -3.19 -19.22
C LYS A 78 -0.97 -2.22 -18.06
N GLN A 79 -1.05 -0.93 -18.38
CA GLN A 79 -0.97 0.17 -17.43
C GLN A 79 -2.12 0.15 -16.41
N ASP A 80 -3.37 -0.06 -16.86
CA ASP A 80 -4.56 -0.18 -16.01
C ASP A 80 -4.47 -1.40 -15.06
N GLN A 81 -3.98 -2.54 -15.54
CA GLN A 81 -3.81 -3.73 -14.70
C GLN A 81 -2.77 -3.48 -13.59
N GLN A 82 -1.65 -2.84 -13.92
CA GLN A 82 -0.63 -2.46 -12.94
C GLN A 82 -1.18 -1.44 -11.94
N LEU A 83 -1.99 -0.48 -12.41
CA LEU A 83 -2.64 0.52 -11.58
C LEU A 83 -3.56 -0.13 -10.55
N ARG A 84 -4.46 -1.04 -10.97
CA ARG A 84 -5.35 -1.80 -10.07
C ARG A 84 -4.58 -2.59 -9.02
N LYS A 85 -3.47 -3.24 -9.40
CA LYS A 85 -2.64 -4.01 -8.47
C LYS A 85 -1.98 -3.12 -7.40
N ILE A 86 -1.49 -1.95 -7.79
CA ILE A 86 -0.87 -1.02 -6.83
C ILE A 86 -1.93 -0.43 -5.90
N TYR A 87 -3.09 0.00 -6.42
CA TYR A 87 -4.19 0.47 -5.58
C TYR A 87 -4.67 -0.58 -4.59
N GLY A 88 -4.76 -1.85 -4.97
CA GLY A 88 -5.13 -2.93 -4.05
C GLY A 88 -4.20 -3.06 -2.84
N ARG A 89 -2.89 -2.83 -3.02
CA ARG A 89 -1.93 -2.85 -1.90
C ARG A 89 -2.09 -1.65 -0.96
N VAL A 90 -2.47 -0.49 -1.49
CA VAL A 90 -2.75 0.72 -0.68
C VAL A 90 -4.03 0.54 0.13
N ILE A 91 -5.09 0.00 -0.48
CA ILE A 91 -6.35 -0.31 0.21
C ILE A 91 -6.10 -1.30 1.35
N HIS A 92 -5.32 -2.35 1.11
CA HIS A 92 -4.96 -3.31 2.15
C HIS A 92 -4.19 -2.67 3.32
N ALA A 93 -3.31 -1.70 3.05
CA ALA A 93 -2.62 -0.94 4.10
C ALA A 93 -3.59 -0.14 5.00
N TRP A 94 -4.62 0.46 4.39
CA TRP A 94 -5.65 1.19 5.14
C TRP A 94 -6.55 0.27 5.96
N GLU A 95 -6.88 -0.92 5.45
CA GLU A 95 -7.61 -1.95 6.22
C GLU A 95 -6.83 -2.41 7.46
N LEU A 96 -5.49 -2.38 7.39
CA LEU A 96 -4.60 -2.67 8.51
C LEU A 96 -4.40 -1.48 9.47
N GLY A 97 -5.08 -0.35 9.24
CA GLY A 97 -5.04 0.83 10.10
C GLY A 97 -3.78 1.69 9.96
N VAL A 98 -3.02 1.55 8.85
CA VAL A 98 -1.87 2.40 8.57
C VAL A 98 -2.35 3.78 8.11
N GLU A 99 -2.52 4.69 9.06
CA GLU A 99 -2.99 6.06 8.81
C GLU A 99 -1.86 7.05 8.49
N LYS A 100 -0.62 6.73 8.88
CA LYS A 100 0.57 7.58 8.75
C LYS A 100 1.73 6.76 8.21
N TYR A 101 2.59 7.37 7.41
CA TYR A 101 3.80 6.74 6.87
C TYR A 101 5.01 7.70 7.00
N PRO A 102 6.24 7.16 7.11
CA PRO A 102 6.58 5.74 7.09
C PRO A 102 6.11 4.98 8.34
N ALA A 103 5.72 3.72 8.18
CA ALA A 103 5.23 2.84 9.24
C ALA A 103 5.68 1.40 9.03
N VAL A 104 6.21 0.78 10.08
CA VAL A 104 6.58 -0.63 10.10
C VAL A 104 5.52 -1.39 10.88
N VAL A 105 4.82 -2.31 10.21
CA VAL A 105 3.80 -3.19 10.80
C VAL A 105 4.43 -4.56 11.03
N PHE A 106 4.27 -5.09 12.23
CA PHE A 106 4.72 -6.43 12.60
C PHE A 106 3.51 -7.33 12.86
N ASP A 107 3.49 -8.49 12.19
CA ASP A 107 2.51 -9.56 12.41
C ASP A 107 1.05 -9.07 12.29
N ASP A 108 0.81 -8.09 11.41
CA ASP A 108 -0.48 -7.40 11.19
C ASP A 108 -1.11 -6.81 12.48
N ARG A 109 -0.30 -6.51 13.50
CA ARG A 109 -0.77 -6.11 14.84
C ARG A 109 -0.05 -4.92 15.43
N ASP A 110 1.28 -4.97 15.48
CA ASP A 110 2.08 -3.93 16.12
C ASP A 110 2.54 -2.95 15.06
N VAL A 111 2.37 -1.64 15.29
CA VAL A 111 2.77 -0.61 14.33
C VAL A 111 3.76 0.37 14.96
N VAL A 112 4.90 0.58 14.31
CA VAL A 112 5.86 1.63 14.65
C VAL A 112 5.80 2.71 13.58
N TYR A 113 5.37 3.91 13.97
CA TYR A 113 5.25 5.06 13.08
C TYR A 113 6.51 5.92 13.04
N GLY A 114 6.70 6.63 11.93
CA GLY A 114 7.67 7.73 11.80
C GLY A 114 9.08 7.30 11.39
N THR A 115 9.30 6.02 11.08
CA THR A 115 10.60 5.55 10.58
C THR A 115 10.46 4.60 9.40
N ALA A 116 11.34 4.77 8.40
CA ALA A 116 11.56 3.82 7.31
C ALA A 116 12.76 2.88 7.59
N ASP A 117 13.35 2.99 8.78
CA ASP A 117 14.42 2.11 9.28
C ASP A 117 13.80 0.93 10.04
N VAL A 118 13.88 -0.26 9.44
CA VAL A 118 13.29 -1.47 10.00
C VAL A 118 14.02 -1.93 11.26
N ALA A 119 15.34 -1.79 11.31
CA ALA A 119 16.12 -2.15 12.50
C ALA A 119 15.78 -1.23 13.69
N GLN A 120 15.61 0.08 13.43
CA GLN A 120 15.12 1.03 14.44
C GLN A 120 13.71 0.65 14.93
N ALA A 121 12.81 0.30 14.01
CA ALA A 121 11.46 -0.12 14.38
C ALA A 121 11.46 -1.41 15.24
N MET A 122 12.33 -2.37 14.91
CA MET A 122 12.51 -3.59 15.72
C MET A 122 13.03 -3.27 17.13
N ALA A 123 13.98 -2.35 17.27
CA ALA A 123 14.50 -1.92 18.57
C ALA A 123 13.42 -1.23 19.41
N LEU A 124 12.62 -0.36 18.80
CA LEU A 124 11.48 0.31 19.46
C LEU A 124 10.41 -0.70 19.90
N ARG A 125 10.09 -1.69 19.05
CA ARG A 125 9.15 -2.78 19.39
C ARG A 125 9.64 -3.60 20.59
N ALA A 126 10.94 -3.88 20.66
CA ALA A 126 11.55 -4.66 21.74
C ALA A 126 11.63 -3.90 23.09
N GLY A 127 11.18 -2.65 23.16
CA GLY A 127 11.20 -1.82 24.37
C GLY A 127 12.48 -1.02 24.58
N GLY A 128 13.36 -0.95 23.58
CA GLY A 128 14.60 -0.19 23.62
C GLY A 128 14.46 1.20 23.02
N GLY A 129 14.17 2.21 23.84
CA GLY A 129 14.52 3.60 23.50
C GLY A 129 16.05 3.74 23.45
N PRO A 130 16.61 4.64 22.63
CA PRO A 130 18.05 4.76 22.45
C PRO A 130 18.74 5.03 23.79
N SER A 131 19.78 4.23 24.09
CA SER A 131 20.72 4.46 25.19
C SER A 131 21.71 5.56 24.82
#